data_AF-A0A9E2XXP7-F1
#
_entry.id   AF-A0A9E2XXP7-F1
#
_cell.length_a   1.000
_cell.length_b   1.000
_cell.length_c   1.000
_cell.angle_alpha   90.00
_cell.angle_beta   90.00
_cell.angle_gamma   90.00
#
_symmetry.space_group_name_H-M   'P 1'
#
loop_
_entity.id
_entity.type
_entity.pdbx_description
1 polymer ?
#
loop_
_entity_poly.entity_id
_entity_poly.type
_entity_poly.pdbx_seq_one_letter_code
_entity_poly.pdbx_strand_id
1 'polypeptide(L)'
;RLDGPGKGGVAEFTKPQPQSLKLEPGVMFPSAHTILLIDSARAGENFVSRLIFDGATDENAVQVSGVIGVKLTADPAAATRSPLLERPGWRVRLAFFPVDASAEKPDYELGMRLLDNGVSQDMVIDYGEYSIRAKLDDIEPLSKPNC
;
A
#
# COMPACT_ATOMS: atom_id res chain seq x y z
N ARG A 1 2.62 -15.64 -9.25
CA ARG A 1 3.21 -16.37 -8.09
C ARG A 1 4.69 -16.03 -7.99
N LEU A 2 5.20 -15.76 -6.78
CA LEU A 2 6.64 -15.61 -6.51
C LEU A 2 7.26 -16.98 -6.15
N ASP A 3 8.54 -17.18 -6.50
CA ASP A 3 9.28 -18.44 -6.31
C ASP A 3 9.87 -18.59 -4.89
N GLY A 4 9.63 -17.62 -4.01
CA GLY A 4 10.04 -17.62 -2.60
C GLY A 4 10.36 -16.21 -2.09
N PRO A 5 10.66 -16.05 -0.79
CA PRO A 5 11.02 -14.76 -0.21
C PRO A 5 12.22 -14.13 -0.93
N GLY A 6 12.04 -12.89 -1.42
CA GLY A 6 13.08 -12.13 -2.14
C GLY A 6 13.41 -12.65 -3.54
N LYS A 7 12.78 -13.73 -4.00
CA LYS A 7 12.95 -14.26 -5.36
C LYS A 7 11.96 -13.62 -6.32
N GLY A 8 12.23 -13.77 -7.62
CA GLY A 8 11.32 -13.36 -8.67
C GLY A 8 10.11 -14.29 -8.77
N GLY A 9 9.41 -14.24 -9.89
CA GLY A 9 8.31 -15.14 -10.17
C GLY A 9 7.68 -14.91 -11.53
N VAL A 10 6.46 -15.42 -11.69
CA VAL A 10 5.68 -15.27 -12.91
C VAL A 10 4.27 -14.82 -12.57
N ALA A 11 3.79 -13.75 -13.19
CA ALA A 11 2.38 -13.38 -13.20
C ALA A 11 1.75 -13.95 -14.47
N GLU A 12 0.65 -14.69 -14.30
CA GLU A 12 -0.11 -15.27 -15.41
C GLU A 12 -1.45 -14.55 -15.52
N PHE A 13 -1.69 -13.94 -16.68
CA PHE A 13 -2.97 -13.34 -17.00
C PHE A 13 -3.71 -14.28 -17.95
N THR A 14 -4.99 -14.50 -17.70
CA THR A 14 -5.83 -15.38 -18.53
C THR A 14 -6.76 -14.59 -19.47
N LYS A 15 -6.91 -13.28 -19.24
CA LYS A 15 -7.76 -12.35 -19.98
C LYS A 15 -7.09 -10.97 -20.06
N PRO A 16 -7.40 -10.14 -21.08
CA PRO A 16 -8.26 -10.44 -22.23
C PRO A 16 -7.64 -11.46 -23.20
N GLN A 17 -6.31 -11.57 -23.23
CA GLN A 17 -5.57 -12.64 -23.89
C GLN A 17 -4.59 -13.27 -22.90
N PRO A 18 -4.32 -14.58 -22.98
CA PRO A 18 -3.32 -15.22 -22.13
C PRO A 18 -1.95 -14.57 -22.33
N GLN A 19 -1.34 -14.14 -21.23
CA GLN A 19 0.01 -13.57 -21.22
C GLN A 19 0.72 -13.91 -19.91
N SER A 20 2.04 -13.90 -19.95
CA SER A 20 2.89 -14.18 -18.79
C SER A 20 3.95 -13.10 -18.66
N LEU A 21 4.05 -12.52 -17.46
CA LEU A 21 5.07 -11.53 -17.12
C LEU A 21 6.05 -12.15 -16.13
N LYS A 22 7.34 -11.98 -16.40
CA LYS A 22 8.38 -12.33 -15.45
C LYS A 22 8.50 -11.19 -14.42
N LEU A 23 8.39 -11.56 -13.15
CA LEU A 23 8.60 -10.66 -12.02
C LEU A 23 10.05 -10.80 -11.55
N GLU A 24 10.74 -9.67 -11.43
CA GLU A 24 12.12 -9.62 -10.98
C GLU A 24 12.26 -9.97 -9.48
N PRO A 25 13.44 -10.44 -9.04
CA PRO A 25 13.71 -10.64 -7.61
C PRO A 25 13.46 -9.38 -6.78
N GLY A 26 12.84 -9.56 -5.61
CA GLY A 26 12.52 -8.46 -4.70
C GLY A 26 11.18 -7.77 -4.97
N VAL A 27 10.46 -8.14 -6.03
CA VAL A 27 9.06 -7.71 -6.24
C VAL A 27 8.20 -8.17 -5.07
N MET A 28 7.30 -7.30 -4.64
CA MET A 28 6.40 -7.49 -3.51
C MET A 28 4.93 -7.28 -3.91
N PHE A 29 4.03 -8.02 -3.27
CA PHE A 29 2.58 -7.86 -3.45
C PHE A 29 1.98 -6.87 -2.43
N PRO A 30 0.80 -6.29 -2.70
CA PRO A 30 0.26 -5.19 -1.91
C PRO A 30 0.15 -5.47 -0.41
N SER A 31 -0.37 -6.64 0.00
CA SER A 31 -0.52 -6.97 1.42
C SER A 31 0.84 -7.06 2.14
N ALA A 32 1.86 -7.62 1.48
CA ALA A 32 3.21 -7.68 2.05
C ALA A 32 3.84 -6.29 2.15
N HIS A 33 3.53 -5.38 1.22
CA HIS A 33 3.98 -4.00 1.27
C HIS A 33 3.35 -3.23 2.42
N THR A 34 2.05 -3.39 2.65
CA THR A 34 1.38 -2.79 3.82
C THR A 34 1.97 -3.28 5.13
N ILE A 35 2.26 -4.59 5.24
CA ILE A 35 2.93 -5.15 6.42
C ILE A 35 4.32 -4.51 6.61
N LEU A 36 5.11 -4.43 5.54
CA LEU A 36 6.44 -3.79 5.57
C LEU A 36 6.35 -2.33 6.04
N LEU A 37 5.40 -1.55 5.53
CA LEU A 37 5.21 -0.15 5.94
C LEU A 37 4.91 -0.04 7.44
N ILE A 38 4.03 -0.90 7.97
CA ILE A 38 3.67 -0.91 9.39
C ILE A 38 4.87 -1.32 10.25
N ASP A 39 5.61 -2.34 9.83
CA ASP A 39 6.77 -2.83 10.58
C ASP A 39 7.93 -1.83 10.59
N SER A 40 8.23 -1.21 9.44
CA SER A 40 9.18 -0.08 9.33
C SER A 40 8.75 1.09 10.23
N ALA A 41 7.46 1.46 10.23
CA ALA A 41 6.94 2.52 11.08
C ALA A 41 7.08 2.21 12.58
N ARG A 42 6.88 0.95 12.98
CA ARG A 42 7.10 0.46 14.36
C ARG A 42 8.57 0.48 14.75
N ALA A 43 9.46 0.17 13.81
CA ALA A 43 10.91 0.22 14.00
C ALA A 43 11.47 1.65 14.05
N GLY A 44 10.64 2.67 13.74
CA GLY A 44 11.06 4.06 13.70
C GLY A 44 11.75 4.46 12.40
N GLU A 45 11.70 3.59 11.38
CA GLU A 45 12.13 3.93 10.02
C GLU A 45 11.12 4.89 9.38
N ASN A 46 11.63 5.80 8.54
CA ASN A 46 10.83 6.85 7.92
C ASN A 46 10.76 6.75 6.39
N PHE A 47 11.41 5.76 5.79
CA PHE A 47 11.49 5.59 4.35
C PHE A 47 11.48 4.12 3.93
N VAL A 48 10.68 3.79 2.92
CA VAL A 48 10.60 2.47 2.29
C VAL A 48 10.62 2.65 0.78
N SER A 49 11.32 1.77 0.06
CA SER A 49 11.36 1.81 -1.41
C SER A 49 11.40 0.38 -1.97
N ARG A 50 10.39 -0.02 -2.73
CA ARG A 50 10.22 -1.40 -3.23
C ARG A 50 9.54 -1.42 -4.60
N LEU A 51 9.82 -2.49 -5.35
CA LEU A 51 9.06 -2.83 -6.56
C LEU A 51 7.78 -3.56 -6.16
N ILE A 52 6.63 -3.00 -6.53
CA ILE A 52 5.31 -3.52 -6.18
C ILE A 52 4.58 -3.96 -7.45
N PHE A 53 4.05 -5.18 -7.43
CA PHE A 53 3.16 -5.68 -8.47
C PHE A 53 1.78 -5.91 -7.86
N ASP A 54 0.78 -5.14 -8.30
CA ASP A 54 -0.60 -5.23 -7.82
C ASP A 54 -1.54 -5.99 -8.78
N GLY A 55 -1.10 -6.19 -10.03
CA GLY A 55 -1.88 -6.84 -11.08
C GLY A 55 -3.06 -5.99 -11.58
N ALA A 56 -3.06 -4.68 -11.34
CA ALA A 56 -4.09 -3.77 -11.82
C ALA A 56 -4.00 -3.50 -13.33
N THR A 57 -2.78 -3.53 -13.87
CA THR A 57 -2.49 -3.42 -15.30
C THR A 57 -1.74 -4.67 -15.78
N ASP A 58 -1.55 -4.78 -17.09
CA ASP A 58 -0.64 -5.74 -17.71
C ASP A 58 0.81 -5.23 -17.78
N GLU A 59 1.12 -4.17 -17.04
CA GLU A 59 2.49 -3.68 -16.87
C GLU A 59 3.21 -4.44 -15.76
N ASN A 60 4.55 -4.34 -15.74
CA ASN A 60 5.35 -5.00 -14.71
C ASN A 60 5.29 -4.24 -13.37
N ALA A 61 5.97 -4.76 -12.35
CA ALA A 61 6.08 -4.12 -11.05
C ALA A 61 6.58 -2.67 -11.17
N VAL A 62 5.91 -1.77 -10.45
CA VAL A 62 6.23 -0.36 -10.39
C VAL A 62 7.08 -0.04 -9.17
N GLN A 63 7.94 0.96 -9.29
CA GLN A 63 8.71 1.43 -8.15
C GLN A 63 7.82 2.29 -7.25
N VAL A 64 7.71 1.90 -5.98
CA VAL A 64 6.96 2.65 -4.97
C VAL A 64 7.93 3.13 -3.90
N SER A 65 7.97 4.45 -3.70
CA SER A 65 8.72 5.08 -2.61
C SER A 65 7.74 5.61 -1.57
N GLY A 66 7.97 5.30 -0.30
CA GLY A 66 7.11 5.66 0.80
C GLY A 66 7.86 6.44 1.86
N VAL A 67 7.28 7.54 2.31
CA VAL A 67 7.73 8.32 3.47
C VAL A 67 6.72 8.10 4.60
N ILE A 68 7.24 7.75 5.78
CA ILE A 68 6.48 7.51 6.99
C ILE A 68 6.70 8.68 7.93
N GLY A 69 5.61 9.38 8.24
CA GLY A 69 5.62 10.54 9.14
C GLY A 69 5.60 10.16 10.61
N VAL A 70 5.31 11.16 11.45
CA VAL A 70 5.25 10.96 12.91
C VAL A 70 4.12 10.00 13.31
N LYS A 71 4.38 9.25 14.38
CA LYS A 71 3.38 8.40 15.02
C LYS A 71 2.24 9.25 15.58
N LEU A 72 1.02 8.86 15.26
CA LEU A 72 -0.22 9.42 15.77
C LEU A 72 -0.71 8.53 16.91
N THR A 73 -1.19 9.16 17.98
CA THR A 73 -1.93 8.47 19.04
C THR A 73 -3.30 8.02 18.53
N ALA A 74 -3.87 7.00 19.19
CA ALA A 74 -5.25 6.64 18.96
C ALA A 74 -6.17 7.84 19.25
N ASP A 75 -7.27 7.93 18.50
CA ASP A 75 -8.35 8.89 18.76
C ASP A 75 -9.48 8.15 19.48
N PRO A 76 -9.70 8.39 20.79
CA PRO A 76 -10.76 7.72 21.55
C PRO A 76 -12.16 7.97 20.99
N ALA A 77 -12.39 9.12 20.35
CA ALA A 77 -13.70 9.41 19.76
C ALA A 77 -14.01 8.49 18.57
N ALA A 78 -12.99 7.97 17.88
CA ALA A 78 -13.16 7.07 16.75
C ALA A 78 -13.75 5.69 17.15
N ALA A 79 -13.60 5.29 18.42
CA ALA A 79 -14.17 4.05 18.96
C ALA A 79 -15.70 4.01 18.83
N THR A 80 -16.36 5.17 18.88
CA THR A 80 -17.82 5.31 18.74
C THR A 80 -18.32 4.90 17.36
N ARG A 81 -17.47 4.97 16.34
CA ARG A 81 -17.77 4.50 14.98
C ARG A 81 -17.45 3.02 14.82
N SER A 82 -16.28 2.59 15.29
CA SER A 82 -15.88 1.18 15.25
C SER A 82 -14.66 0.94 16.16
N PRO A 83 -14.59 -0.21 16.85
CA PRO A 83 -13.42 -0.58 17.64
C PRO A 83 -12.15 -0.77 16.80
N LEU A 84 -12.27 -0.88 15.47
CA LEU A 84 -11.13 -0.97 14.56
C LEU A 84 -10.36 0.35 14.38
N LEU A 85 -10.96 1.48 14.78
CA LEU A 85 -10.43 2.82 14.53
C LEU A 85 -9.73 3.46 15.73
N GLU A 86 -9.96 2.97 16.94
CA GLU A 86 -9.29 3.45 18.16
C GLU A 86 -7.87 2.86 18.26
N ARG A 87 -7.02 3.22 17.30
CA ARG A 87 -5.69 2.65 17.16
C ARG A 87 -4.64 3.71 16.82
N PRO A 88 -3.39 3.53 17.26
CA PRO A 88 -2.31 4.37 16.79
C PRO A 88 -2.06 4.15 15.30
N GLY A 89 -1.40 5.10 14.66
CA GLY A 89 -1.08 5.00 13.25
C GLY A 89 -0.02 6.01 12.83
N TRP A 90 0.15 6.17 11.52
CA TRP A 90 1.12 7.10 10.94
C TRP A 90 0.50 7.78 9.72
N ARG A 91 0.97 9.00 9.42
CA ARG A 91 0.75 9.58 8.09
C ARG A 91 1.78 8.98 7.14
N VAL A 92 1.32 8.35 6.08
CA VAL A 92 2.17 7.73 5.06
C VAL A 92 1.92 8.45 3.75
N ARG A 93 2.98 8.78 3.02
CA ARG A 93 2.91 9.29 1.64
C ARG A 93 3.68 8.35 0.74
N LEU A 94 3.01 7.81 -0.26
CA LEU A 94 3.58 6.92 -1.26
C LEU A 94 3.62 7.65 -2.61
N ALA A 95 4.68 7.44 -3.37
CA ALA A 95 4.83 7.90 -4.75
C ALA A 95 5.03 6.68 -5.64
N PHE A 96 4.20 6.57 -6.69
CA PHE A 96 4.20 5.45 -7.63
C PHE A 96 4.84 5.92 -8.93
N PHE A 97 5.97 5.32 -9.29
CA PHE A 97 6.73 5.66 -10.48
C PHE A 97 6.43 4.66 -11.59
N PRO A 98 6.36 5.12 -12.85
CA PRO A 98 6.14 4.23 -13.99
C PRO A 98 7.31 3.23 -14.11
N VAL A 99 7.07 2.16 -14.87
CA VAL A 99 8.09 1.13 -15.13
C VAL A 99 9.31 1.71 -15.90
N ASP A 100 9.12 2.83 -16.61
CA ASP A 100 10.21 3.55 -17.26
C ASP A 100 11.11 4.25 -16.22
N ALA A 101 12.31 3.71 -16.06
CA ALA A 101 13.33 4.21 -15.13
C ALA A 101 13.85 5.62 -15.46
N SER A 102 13.50 6.21 -16.60
CA SER A 102 13.85 7.59 -16.97
C SER A 102 12.87 8.64 -16.44
N ALA A 103 11.73 8.23 -15.88
CA ALA A 103 10.74 9.16 -15.33
C ALA A 103 11.21 9.79 -14.01
N GLU A 104 11.34 11.11 -14.00
CA GLU A 104 11.69 11.88 -12.79
C GLU A 104 10.49 12.13 -11.86
N LYS A 105 9.26 11.95 -12.36
CA LYS A 105 8.02 12.21 -11.64
C LYS A 105 7.23 10.93 -11.42
N PRO A 106 6.53 10.79 -10.28
CA PRO A 106 5.57 9.71 -10.10
C PRO A 106 4.33 9.93 -10.99
N ASP A 107 3.68 8.84 -11.40
CA ASP A 107 2.37 8.88 -12.07
C ASP A 107 1.30 9.41 -11.13
N TYR A 108 1.38 9.04 -9.85
CA TYR A 108 0.54 9.58 -8.79
C TYR A 108 1.18 9.41 -7.41
N GLU A 109 0.67 10.20 -6.47
CA GLU A 109 1.00 10.09 -5.05
C GLU A 109 -0.23 9.73 -4.23
N LEU A 110 -0.04 8.92 -3.18
CA LEU A 110 -1.06 8.53 -2.21
C LEU A 110 -0.63 8.99 -0.82
N GLY A 111 -1.34 9.96 -0.25
CA GLY A 111 -1.28 10.29 1.16
C GLY A 111 -2.38 9.56 1.93
N MET A 112 -2.06 8.95 3.07
CA MET A 112 -3.05 8.28 3.93
C MET A 112 -2.68 8.32 5.40
N ARG A 113 -3.67 8.16 6.28
CA ARG A 113 -3.45 7.77 7.68
C ARG A 113 -3.56 6.25 7.78
N LEU A 114 -2.43 5.57 7.96
CA LEU A 114 -2.37 4.12 8.10
C LEU A 114 -2.33 3.74 9.58
N LEU A 115 -3.35 3.02 10.05
CA LEU A 115 -3.40 2.46 11.40
C LEU A 115 -2.53 1.20 11.51
N ASP A 116 -2.08 0.88 12.72
CA ASP A 116 -1.19 -0.26 12.99
C ASP A 116 -1.84 -1.65 12.76
N ASN A 117 -3.13 -1.71 12.46
CA ASN A 117 -3.86 -2.90 12.01
C ASN A 117 -4.08 -2.95 10.48
N GLY A 118 -3.51 -2.01 9.71
CA GLY A 118 -3.63 -1.95 8.26
C GLY A 118 -4.86 -1.19 7.74
N VAL A 119 -5.71 -0.65 8.61
CA VAL A 119 -6.83 0.19 8.17
C VAL A 119 -6.29 1.54 7.70
N SER A 120 -6.64 1.93 6.48
CA SER A 120 -6.35 3.26 5.93
C SER A 120 -7.53 4.20 6.17
N GLN A 121 -7.25 5.36 6.74
CA GLN A 121 -8.16 6.48 6.92
C GLN A 121 -7.68 7.68 6.11
N ASP A 122 -8.58 8.62 5.80
CA ASP A 122 -8.30 9.90 5.15
C ASP A 122 -7.22 9.82 4.06
N MET A 123 -7.63 9.41 2.87
CA MET A 123 -6.73 9.29 1.73
C MET A 123 -6.82 10.51 0.81
N VAL A 124 -5.67 10.91 0.27
CA VAL A 124 -5.57 11.85 -0.84
C VAL A 124 -4.76 11.17 -1.94
N ILE A 125 -5.38 11.00 -3.10
CA ILE A 125 -4.73 10.48 -4.31
C ILE A 125 -4.49 11.67 -5.22
N ASP A 126 -3.24 11.98 -5.51
CA ASP A 126 -2.81 13.12 -6.30
C ASP A 126 -2.23 12.64 -7.64
N TYR A 127 -2.94 12.95 -8.73
CA TYR A 127 -2.54 12.61 -10.10
C TYR A 127 -1.78 13.76 -10.78
N GLY A 128 -1.38 14.79 -10.03
CA GLY A 128 -0.72 15.99 -10.54
C GLY A 128 -1.69 17.05 -11.06
N GLU A 129 -2.57 16.68 -11.99
CA GLU A 129 -3.56 17.60 -12.58
C GLU A 129 -4.82 17.77 -11.71
N TYR A 130 -5.12 16.75 -10.91
CA TYR A 130 -6.25 16.75 -9.98
C TYR A 130 -5.96 15.82 -8.80
N SER A 131 -6.70 16.02 -7.71
CA SER A 131 -6.63 15.15 -6.55
C SER A 131 -8.00 14.67 -6.10
N ILE A 132 -8.05 13.45 -5.59
CA ILE A 132 -9.23 12.82 -5.01
C ILE A 132 -9.01 12.72 -3.51
N ARG A 133 -9.96 13.25 -2.73
CA ARG A 133 -9.98 13.06 -1.28
C ARG A 133 -11.01 11.99 -0.93
N ALA A 134 -10.55 10.86 -0.43
CA ALA A 134 -11.40 9.79 0.09
C ALA A 134 -11.40 9.81 1.61
N LYS A 135 -12.60 9.86 2.19
CA LYS A 135 -12.81 9.76 3.65
C LYS A 135 -13.45 8.42 3.96
N LEU A 136 -12.95 7.76 5.00
CA LEU A 136 -13.57 6.54 5.50
C LEU A 136 -14.92 6.90 6.09
N ASP A 137 -16.00 6.45 5.46
CA ASP A 137 -17.37 6.66 5.94
C ASP A 137 -17.76 5.55 6.92
N ASP A 138 -17.77 4.31 6.44
CA ASP A 138 -18.18 3.14 7.21
C ASP A 138 -17.12 2.03 7.27
N ILE A 139 -17.14 1.21 8.33
CA ILE A 139 -16.23 0.07 8.51
C ILE A 139 -16.85 -1.02 9.41
N GLU A 140 -16.94 -2.23 8.88
CA GLU A 140 -17.49 -3.38 9.60
C GLU A 140 -16.39 -4.38 9.99
N PRO A 141 -16.34 -4.82 11.26
CA PRO A 141 -15.45 -5.90 11.67
C PRO A 141 -15.94 -7.24 11.13
N LEU A 142 -15.02 -8.03 10.59
CA LEU A 142 -15.31 -9.42 10.23
C LEU A 142 -15.57 -10.25 11.49
N SER A 143 -16.53 -11.18 11.39
CA SER A 143 -16.75 -12.21 12.41
C SER A 143 -15.47 -12.98 12.65
N LYS A 144 -15.09 -13.15 13.92
CA LYS A 144 -13.97 -14.03 14.26
C LYS A 144 -14.29 -15.45 13.77
N PRO A 145 -13.35 -16.15 13.12
CA PRO A 145 -13.56 -17.54 12.77
C PRO A 145 -13.82 -18.34 14.05
N ASN A 146 -14.67 -19.36 13.95
CA ASN A 146 -14.83 -20.34 15.02
C ASN A 146 -13.52 -21.16 15.07
N CYS A 147 -12.66 -20.84 16.03
CA CYS A 147 -11.46 -21.61 16.36
C CYS A 147 -11.81 -22.68 17.40
#